data_AF-A0A8H6G219-F1
#
_entry.id   AF-A0A8H6G219-F1
#
_cell.length_a   1.000
_cell.length_b   1.000
_cell.length_c   1.000
_cell.angle_alpha   90.00
_cell.angle_beta   90.00
_cell.angle_gamma   90.00
#
_symmetry.space_group_name_H-M   'P 1'
#
loop_
_entity.id
_entity.type
_entity.pdbx_description
1 polymer ?
#
loop_
_entity_poly.entity_id
_entity_poly.type
_entity_poly.pdbx_seq_one_letter_code
_entity_poly.pdbx_strand_id
1 'polypeptide(L)'
;MAANNMDTILQTVQDIIGYRFREQLILWEAMQAAGSNVRSAGDRVFVDGNKRLAVIGDTVLQLVLAERWYSGGSVRGVVVGVCTSL
;
A
#
# COMPACT_ATOMS: atom_id res chain seq x y z
N MET A 1 -6.36 -28.12 -12.52
CA MET A 1 -6.26 -26.67 -12.75
C MET A 1 -4.99 -26.21 -12.06
N ALA A 2 -3.95 -25.84 -12.81
CA ALA A 2 -2.75 -25.29 -12.20
C ALA A 2 -3.11 -23.89 -11.68
N ALA A 3 -3.17 -23.71 -10.37
CA ALA A 3 -3.25 -22.36 -9.80
C ALA A 3 -2.03 -21.61 -10.31
N ASN A 4 -2.26 -20.48 -11.00
CA ASN A 4 -1.16 -19.68 -11.50
C ASN A 4 -0.33 -19.26 -10.28
N ASN A 5 1.01 -19.31 -10.38
CA ASN A 5 1.91 -18.99 -9.26
C ASN A 5 1.54 -17.65 -8.58
N MET A 6 1.04 -16.69 -9.37
CA MET A 6 0.50 -15.41 -8.91
C MET A 6 -0.65 -15.57 -7.90
N ASP A 7 -1.65 -16.41 -8.18
CA ASP A 7 -2.84 -16.57 -7.34
C ASP A 7 -2.47 -17.14 -5.96
N THR A 8 -1.52 -18.09 -5.93
CA THR A 8 -1.01 -18.67 -4.69
C THR A 8 -0.27 -17.64 -3.85
N ILE A 9 0.55 -16.79 -4.48
CA ILE A 9 1.27 -15.71 -3.79
C ILE A 9 0.28 -14.70 -3.22
N LEU A 10 -0.72 -14.27 -4.01
CA LEU A 10 -1.73 -13.33 -3.57
C LEU A 10 -2.55 -13.88 -2.39
N GLN A 11 -2.94 -15.16 -2.43
CA GLN A 11 -3.64 -15.79 -1.31
C GLN A 11 -2.77 -15.81 -0.04
N THR A 12 -1.51 -16.18 -0.16
CA THR A 12 -0.56 -16.22 0.96
C THR A 12 -0.42 -14.84 1.61
N VAL A 13 -0.27 -13.78 0.80
CA VAL A 13 -0.15 -12.41 1.31
C VAL A 13 -1.44 -11.97 2.01
N GLN A 14 -2.60 -12.28 1.43
CA GLN A 14 -3.90 -11.99 2.05
C GLN A 14 -4.12 -12.73 3.37
N ASP A 15 -3.58 -13.95 3.51
CA ASP A 15 -3.61 -14.72 4.76
C ASP A 15 -2.74 -14.07 5.83
N ILE A 16 -1.52 -13.64 5.47
CA ILE A 16 -0.59 -12.97 6.38
C ILE A 16 -1.17 -11.64 6.90
N ILE A 17 -1.76 -10.84 6.01
CA ILE A 17 -2.33 -9.54 6.37
C ILE A 17 -3.69 -9.72 7.08
N GLY A 18 -4.33 -10.90 6.94
CA GLY A 18 -5.68 -11.15 7.45
C GLY A 18 -6.75 -10.32 6.75
N TYR A 19 -6.48 -9.90 5.51
CA TYR A 19 -7.37 -9.05 4.72
C TYR A 19 -7.54 -9.60 3.31
N ARG A 20 -8.79 -9.65 2.83
CA ARG A 20 -9.14 -10.07 1.47
C ARG A 20 -9.35 -8.84 0.59
N PHE A 21 -8.48 -8.64 -0.39
CA PHE A 21 -8.63 -7.56 -1.34
C PHE A 21 -9.75 -7.89 -2.33
N ARG A 22 -10.65 -6.93 -2.54
CA ARG A 22 -11.66 -7.00 -3.61
C ARG A 22 -11.01 -6.92 -4.99
N GLU A 23 -9.98 -6.10 -5.12
CA GLU A 23 -9.23 -5.88 -6.36
C GLU A 23 -7.82 -6.45 -6.23
N GLN A 24 -7.66 -7.72 -6.61
CA GLN A 24 -6.38 -8.43 -6.51
C GLN A 24 -5.27 -7.82 -7.37
N LEU A 25 -5.62 -7.10 -8.44
CA LEU A 25 -4.66 -6.36 -9.27
C LEU A 25 -3.97 -5.22 -8.52
N ILE A 26 -4.65 -4.61 -7.53
CA ILE A 26 -4.04 -3.57 -6.68
C ILE A 26 -3.02 -4.20 -5.74
N LEU A 27 -3.34 -5.36 -5.17
CA LEU A 27 -2.39 -6.11 -4.33
C LEU A 27 -1.17 -6.52 -5.15
N TRP A 28 -1.39 -7.02 -6.37
CA TRP A 28 -0.31 -7.36 -7.28
C TRP A 28 0.55 -6.14 -7.64
N GLU A 29 -0.06 -5.01 -7.98
CA GLU A 29 0.65 -3.74 -8.24
C GLU A 29 1.49 -3.30 -7.03
N ALA A 30 0.96 -3.42 -5.81
CA ALA A 30 1.66 -3.06 -4.57
C ALA A 30 2.93 -3.88 -4.34
N MET A 31 2.96 -5.14 -4.81
CA MET A 31 4.12 -6.02 -4.73
C MET A 31 5.23 -5.67 -5.72
N GLN A 32 4.93 -4.91 -6.79
CA GLN A 32 5.90 -4.53 -7.81
C GLN A 32 6.74 -3.33 -7.37
N ALA A 33 7.70 -3.56 -6.46
CA ALA A 33 8.62 -2.52 -5.99
C ALA A 33 9.56 -2.00 -7.09
N ALA A 34 10.26 -0.89 -6.80
CA ALA A 34 11.28 -0.32 -7.68
C ALA A 34 12.36 -1.36 -8.02
N GLY A 35 12.54 -1.63 -9.32
CA GLY A 35 13.43 -2.69 -9.84
C GLY A 35 12.68 -3.90 -10.41
N SER A 36 11.36 -3.98 -10.26
CA SER A 36 10.55 -4.99 -10.96
C SER A 36 10.44 -4.67 -12.45
N ASN A 37 10.69 -5.66 -13.31
CA ASN A 37 10.54 -5.55 -14.76
C ASN A 37 9.08 -5.72 -15.23
N VAL A 38 8.14 -5.93 -14.32
CA VAL A 38 6.72 -6.10 -14.66
C VAL A 38 6.09 -4.74 -14.86
N ARG A 39 5.68 -4.47 -16.10
CA ARG A 39 5.10 -3.18 -16.52
C ARG A 39 3.59 -3.24 -16.74
N SER A 40 2.99 -4.43 -16.63
CA SER A 40 1.54 -4.59 -16.76
C SER A 40 1.04 -5.83 -16.04
N ALA A 41 -0.22 -5.78 -15.62
CA ALA A 41 -1.01 -6.96 -15.25
C ALA A 41 -2.45 -6.76 -15.75
N GLY A 42 -2.87 -7.63 -16.67
CA GLY A 42 -4.11 -7.44 -17.42
C GLY A 42 -4.07 -6.12 -18.20
N ASP A 43 -5.13 -5.32 -18.06
CA ASP A 43 -5.28 -4.03 -18.74
C ASP A 43 -4.60 -2.86 -18.02
N ARG A 44 -4.00 -3.09 -16.84
CA ARG A 44 -3.34 -2.03 -16.06
C ARG A 44 -1.84 -1.98 -16.40
N VAL A 45 -1.36 -0.81 -16.76
CA VAL A 45 0.05 -0.52 -17.00
C VAL A 45 0.64 0.16 -15.77
N PHE A 46 1.68 -0.45 -15.21
CA PHE A 46 2.42 0.05 -14.05
C PHE A 46 3.69 0.73 -14.54
N VAL A 47 3.58 2.02 -14.88
CA VAL A 47 4.70 2.82 -15.41
C VAL A 47 5.86 2.92 -14.41
N ASP A 48 5.54 2.87 -13.12
CA ASP A 48 6.49 3.08 -12.01
C ASP A 48 6.40 2.00 -10.92
N GLY A 49 5.86 0.81 -11.24
CA GLY A 49 5.57 -0.22 -10.24
C GLY A 49 4.61 0.31 -9.16
N ASN A 50 4.93 0.05 -7.89
CA ASN A 50 4.10 0.42 -6.75
C ASN A 50 4.21 1.89 -6.31
N LYS A 51 5.04 2.73 -6.94
CA LYS A 51 5.28 4.11 -6.44
C LYS A 51 4.01 4.95 -6.32
N ARG A 52 3.09 4.82 -7.28
CA ARG A 52 1.81 5.54 -7.25
C ARG A 52 0.94 5.11 -6.07
N LEU A 53 0.90 3.80 -5.78
CA LEU A 53 0.22 3.26 -4.61
C LEU A 53 0.93 3.65 -3.31
N ALA A 54 2.26 3.72 -3.31
CA ALA A 54 3.05 4.14 -2.15
C ALA A 54 2.71 5.57 -1.73
N VAL A 55 2.54 6.50 -2.68
CA VAL A 55 2.12 7.89 -2.39
C VAL A 55 0.73 7.93 -1.75
N ILE A 56 -0.21 7.12 -2.22
CA ILE A 56 -1.54 7.01 -1.60
C ILE A 56 -1.41 6.48 -0.18
N GLY A 57 -0.63 5.41 0.02
CA GLY A 57 -0.40 4.81 1.33
C GLY A 57 0.20 5.79 2.33
N ASP A 58 1.23 6.53 1.92
CA ASP A 58 1.86 7.58 2.73
C ASP A 58 0.86 8.67 3.14
N THR A 59 0.07 9.17 2.19
CA THR A 59 -0.96 10.19 2.46
C THR A 59 -2.01 9.69 3.46
N VAL A 60 -2.45 8.43 3.33
CA VAL A 60 -3.42 7.82 4.26
C VAL A 60 -2.81 7.67 5.65
N LEU A 61 -1.55 7.24 5.75
CA LEU A 61 -0.86 7.12 7.04
C LEU A 61 -0.73 8.49 7.72
N GLN A 62 -0.33 9.52 6.98
CA GLN A 62 -0.27 10.89 7.49
C GLN A 62 -1.63 11.37 8.01
N LEU A 63 -2.72 11.06 7.30
CA LEU A 63 -4.08 11.40 7.74
C LEU A 63 -4.44 10.69 9.06
N VAL A 64 -4.20 9.38 9.16
CA VAL A 64 -4.49 8.60 10.37
C VAL A 64 -3.68 9.12 11.57
N LEU A 65 -2.40 9.47 11.35
CA LEU A 65 -1.57 10.06 12.39
C LEU A 65 -2.08 11.44 12.81
N ALA A 66 -2.48 12.27 11.86
CA ALA A 66 -3.07 13.59 12.13
C ALA A 66 -4.40 13.48 12.90
N GLU A 67 -5.26 12.53 12.54
CA GLU A 67 -6.52 12.27 13.24
C GLU A 67 -6.27 11.84 14.69
N ARG A 68 -5.37 10.86 14.90
CA ARG A 68 -5.00 10.41 16.25
C ARG A 68 -4.43 11.53 17.10
N TRP A 69 -3.58 12.38 16.53
CA TRP A 69 -3.09 13.55 17.23
C TRP A 69 -4.23 14.53 17.58
N TYR A 70 -5.12 14.81 16.62
CA TYR A 70 -6.22 15.76 16.81
C TYR A 70 -7.14 15.29 17.94
N SER A 71 -7.55 14.02 17.94
CA SER A 71 -8.36 13.42 18.99
C SER A 71 -7.64 13.38 20.35
N GLY A 72 -6.31 13.34 20.37
CA GLY A 72 -5.49 13.35 21.58
C GLY A 72 -5.33 14.73 22.24
N GLY A 73 -5.85 15.81 21.64
CA GLY A 73 -5.82 17.17 22.23
C GLY A 73 -4.42 17.77 22.43
N SER A 74 -3.40 17.20 21.77
CA SER A 74 -2.00 17.62 21.92
C SER A 74 -1.73 18.95 21.20
N VAL A 75 -0.71 19.68 21.64
CA VAL A 75 -0.29 20.93 20.98
C VAL A 75 0.34 20.67 19.61
N ARG A 76 0.16 21.61 18.68
CA ARG A 76 0.56 21.50 17.25
C ARG A 76 2.04 21.15 17.04
N GLY A 77 2.93 21.58 17.93
CA GLY A 77 4.37 21.31 17.82
C GLY A 77 4.73 19.82 17.86
N VAL A 78 3.87 18.97 18.43
CA VAL A 78 4.07 17.52 18.52
C VAL A 78 3.70 16.80 17.21
N VAL A 79 2.75 17.34 16.43
CA VAL A 79 2.34 16.78 15.11
C VAL A 79 3.49 16.73 14.14
N VAL A 80 4.23 17.83 14.09
CA VAL A 80 5.25 18.03 13.06
C VAL A 80 6.29 16.94 13.19
N GLY A 81 6.74 16.60 14.41
CA GLY A 81 7.69 15.51 14.62
C GLY A 81 7.19 14.13 14.16
N VAL A 82 5.90 13.83 14.35
CA VAL A 82 5.31 12.51 14.01
C VAL A 82 5.00 12.39 12.51
N CYS A 83 4.53 13.47 11.87
CA CYS A 83 4.14 13.46 10.47
C CYS A 83 5.28 13.83 9.49
N THR A 84 6.37 14.46 9.94
CA THR A 84 7.50 14.85 9.06
C THR A 84 8.69 13.88 9.08
N SER A 85 8.60 12.81 9.89
CA SER A 85 9.70 11.84 10.06
C SER A 85 9.45 10.49 9.38
N LEU A 86 8.40 10.37 8.56
CA LEU A 86 8.08 9.18 7.76
C LEU A 86 8.54 9.35 6.31
#